data_AF-A0A7S3HQQ7-F1
#
_entry.id   AF-A0A7S3HQQ7-F1
#
_cell.length_a   1.000
_cell.length_b   1.000
_cell.length_c   1.000
_cell.angle_alpha   90.00
_cell.angle_beta   90.00
_cell.angle_gamma   90.00
#
_symmetry.space_group_name_H-M   'P 1'
#
loop_
_entity.id
_entity.type
_entity.pdbx_description
1 polymer ?
#
loop_
_entity_poly.entity_id
_entity_poly.type
_entity_poly.pdbx_seq_one_letter_code
_entity_poly.pdbx_strand_id
1 'polypeptide(L)'
;MRPMHPGMMPPPGLPGLMPPPGGAGWGASPDLSSNMTLQQALEYEQQKNNSSNMEPEVIELAHHFNLTDRHARLLNEQLKKRNNTYEDDIASMYEILKGAKNP
;
A
#
# COMPACT_ATOMS: atom_id res chain seq x y z
N MET A 1 14.36 41.23 0.72
CA MET A 1 13.55 41.20 -0.52
C MET A 1 13.93 39.95 -1.29
N ARG A 2 13.03 38.97 -1.43
CA ARG A 2 13.30 37.73 -2.19
C ARG A 2 12.86 37.96 -3.64
N PRO A 3 13.73 37.80 -4.65
CA PRO A 3 13.28 37.86 -6.04
C PRO A 3 12.45 36.61 -6.38
N MET A 4 11.30 36.87 -6.98
CA MET A 4 10.43 35.86 -7.60
C MET A 4 10.97 35.39 -8.96
N HIS A 5 10.48 34.20 -9.37
CA HIS A 5 10.31 33.62 -10.72
C HIS A 5 11.40 32.62 -11.17
N PRO A 6 11.14 31.64 -12.09
CA PRO A 6 9.87 31.16 -12.70
C PRO A 6 9.74 29.61 -12.76
N GLY A 7 8.53 29.08 -13.04
CA GLY A 7 8.38 27.79 -13.72
C GLY A 7 7.85 26.61 -12.89
N MET A 8 6.55 26.60 -12.62
CA MET A 8 5.81 25.34 -12.49
C MET A 8 5.65 24.73 -13.88
N MET A 9 6.13 23.50 -14.10
CA MET A 9 5.65 22.65 -15.19
C MET A 9 5.08 21.34 -14.58
N PRO A 10 3.90 20.89 -15.03
CA PRO A 10 3.28 19.66 -14.55
C PRO A 10 4.02 18.41 -15.04
N PRO A 11 3.84 17.24 -14.38
CA PRO A 11 4.44 15.98 -14.79
C PRO A 11 3.67 15.39 -15.99
N PRO A 12 4.32 14.97 -17.08
CA PRO A 12 3.65 14.23 -18.14
C PRO A 12 3.92 12.74 -17.96
N GLY A 13 2.88 11.98 -17.65
CA GLY A 13 2.80 10.61 -18.16
C GLY A 13 2.53 10.69 -19.67
N LEU A 14 3.45 10.15 -20.48
CA LEU A 14 3.33 9.67 -21.88
C LEU A 14 4.73 9.69 -22.56
N PRO A 15 4.97 8.83 -23.57
CA PRO A 15 6.21 8.08 -23.71
C PRO A 15 7.39 8.90 -24.27
N GLY A 16 8.52 8.85 -23.57
CA GLY A 16 9.79 9.42 -24.01
C GLY A 16 10.90 9.24 -22.98
N LEU A 17 11.94 8.49 -23.34
CA LEU A 17 13.19 8.39 -22.58
C LEU A 17 13.84 9.78 -22.50
N MET A 18 13.82 10.41 -21.32
CA MET A 18 14.51 11.68 -21.07
C MET A 18 15.84 11.41 -20.34
N PRO A 19 17.01 11.71 -20.94
CA PRO A 19 18.27 11.80 -20.20
C PRO A 19 18.31 13.12 -19.40
N PRO A 20 18.94 13.16 -18.21
CA PRO A 20 18.97 14.37 -17.39
C PRO A 20 19.86 15.48 -18.00
N PRO A 21 19.49 16.76 -17.85
CA PRO A 21 20.18 17.88 -18.49
C PRO A 21 21.34 18.40 -17.64
N GLY A 22 22.53 18.39 -18.22
CA GLY A 22 23.64 19.27 -17.87
C GLY A 22 24.53 18.86 -16.70
N GLY A 23 25.84 18.96 -16.91
CA GLY A 23 26.79 19.21 -15.84
C GLY A 23 27.79 18.08 -15.60
N ALA A 24 28.97 18.26 -16.18
CA ALA A 24 30.21 17.66 -15.70
C ALA A 24 30.33 17.85 -14.18
N GLY A 25 30.49 16.76 -13.44
CA GLY A 25 30.60 16.76 -11.99
C GLY A 25 31.25 15.46 -11.52
N TRP A 26 32.55 15.56 -11.27
CA TRP A 26 33.42 14.50 -10.80
C TRP A 26 32.92 13.92 -9.47
N GLY A 27 32.76 12.59 -9.41
CA GLY A 27 32.69 11.82 -8.16
C GLY A 27 31.33 11.76 -7.47
N ALA A 28 30.51 10.78 -7.82
CA ALA A 28 29.44 10.29 -6.95
C ALA A 28 29.44 8.76 -6.99
N SER A 29 29.75 8.15 -5.85
CA SER A 29 29.86 6.70 -5.68
C SER A 29 28.57 5.98 -6.13
N PRO A 30 28.65 4.98 -7.03
CA PRO A 30 27.47 4.27 -7.57
C PRO A 30 26.72 3.42 -6.53
N ASP A 31 27.33 3.17 -5.37
CA ASP A 31 26.80 2.27 -4.34
C ASP A 31 25.57 2.85 -3.61
N LEU A 32 25.56 4.15 -3.33
CA LEU A 32 24.48 4.81 -2.56
C LEU A 32 23.16 4.91 -3.35
N SER A 33 23.22 5.29 -4.64
CA SER A 33 22.01 5.38 -5.48
C SER A 33 21.41 4.01 -5.78
N SER A 34 22.25 2.98 -5.89
CA SER A 34 21.82 1.59 -6.10
C SER A 34 21.12 1.05 -4.86
N ASN A 35 21.64 1.33 -3.66
CA ASN A 35 21.04 0.94 -2.38
C ASN A 35 19.67 1.59 -2.16
N MET A 36 19.53 2.88 -2.51
CA MET A 36 18.30 3.63 -2.31
C MET A 36 17.16 3.15 -3.22
N THR A 37 17.48 2.84 -4.49
CA THR A 37 16.50 2.28 -5.44
C THR A 37 16.04 0.89 -5.02
N LEU A 38 16.94 0.06 -4.49
CA LEU A 38 16.62 -1.27 -4.00
C LEU A 38 15.71 -1.24 -2.76
N GLN A 39 15.96 -0.34 -1.81
CA GLN A 39 15.09 -0.16 -0.64
C GLN A 39 13.66 0.25 -1.04
N GLN A 40 13.52 1.18 -1.99
CA GLN A 40 12.20 1.59 -2.47
C GLN A 40 11.44 0.45 -3.17
N ALA A 41 12.13 -0.39 -3.94
CA ALA A 41 11.51 -1.55 -4.58
C ALA A 41 10.99 -2.57 -3.55
N LEU A 42 11.78 -2.86 -2.52
CA LEU A 42 11.41 -3.77 -1.44
C LEU A 42 10.20 -3.25 -0.62
N GLU A 43 10.13 -1.95 -0.36
CA GLU A 43 8.98 -1.34 0.31
C GLU A 43 7.69 -1.44 -0.53
N TYR A 44 7.80 -1.26 -1.85
CA TYR A 44 6.66 -1.38 -2.74
C TYR A 44 6.16 -2.83 -2.85
N GLU A 45 7.08 -3.80 -2.89
CA GLU A 45 6.74 -5.23 -2.87
C GLU A 45 6.13 -5.64 -1.53
N GLN A 46 6.65 -5.18 -0.40
CA GLN A 46 6.02 -5.44 0.90
C GLN A 46 4.60 -4.86 1.00
N GLN A 47 4.40 -3.63 0.54
CA GLN A 47 3.06 -3.00 0.53
C GLN A 47 2.09 -3.75 -0.40
N LYS A 48 2.56 -4.19 -1.57
CA LYS A 48 1.76 -4.96 -2.53
C LYS A 48 1.41 -6.36 -2.01
N ASN A 49 2.37 -7.05 -1.40
CA ASN A 49 2.15 -8.36 -0.80
C ASN A 49 1.21 -8.29 0.40
N ASN A 50 1.31 -7.24 1.23
CA ASN A 50 0.37 -7.05 2.32
C ASN A 50 -1.06 -6.80 1.82
N SER A 51 -1.19 -6.10 0.69
CA SER A 51 -2.48 -5.78 0.07
C SER A 51 -3.15 -6.95 -0.67
N SER A 52 -2.39 -7.99 -1.05
CA SER A 52 -2.90 -9.10 -1.89
C SER A 52 -3.16 -10.41 -1.14
N ASN A 53 -2.79 -10.49 0.15
CA ASN A 53 -2.98 -11.68 0.98
C ASN A 53 -4.07 -11.40 2.04
N MET A 54 -5.33 -11.68 1.68
CA MET A 54 -6.43 -11.76 2.63
C MET A 54 -6.52 -13.17 3.20
N GLU A 55 -6.72 -13.27 4.50
CA GLU A 55 -6.88 -14.56 5.17
C GLU A 55 -8.17 -15.27 4.68
N PRO A 56 -8.15 -16.60 4.56
CA PRO A 56 -9.27 -17.37 4.01
C PRO A 56 -10.57 -17.19 4.81
N GLU A 57 -10.49 -17.05 6.13
CA GLU A 57 -11.69 -16.84 6.97
C GLU A 57 -12.31 -15.47 6.73
N VAL A 58 -11.50 -14.43 6.47
CA VAL A 58 -12.01 -13.09 6.13
C VAL A 58 -12.72 -13.11 4.78
N ILE A 59 -12.21 -13.89 3.83
CA ILE A 59 -12.85 -14.09 2.52
C ILE A 59 -14.19 -14.81 2.68
N GLU A 60 -14.25 -15.85 3.52
CA GLU A 60 -15.48 -16.57 3.81
C GLU A 60 -16.52 -15.64 4.45
N LEU A 61 -16.12 -14.86 5.45
CA LEU A 61 -16.99 -13.90 6.14
C LEU A 61 -17.53 -12.84 5.18
N ALA A 62 -16.66 -12.33 4.30
CA ALA A 62 -17.05 -11.36 3.28
C ALA A 62 -18.08 -11.93 2.30
N HIS A 63 -17.91 -13.19 1.87
CA HIS A 63 -18.88 -13.86 1.03
C HIS A 63 -20.19 -14.17 1.76
N HIS A 64 -20.11 -14.62 3.01
CA HIS A 64 -21.28 -15.02 3.81
C HIS A 64 -22.22 -13.84 4.07
N PHE A 65 -21.66 -12.68 4.39
CA PHE A 65 -22.42 -11.47 4.72
C PHE A 65 -22.48 -10.44 3.58
N ASN A 66 -21.99 -10.78 2.39
CA ASN A 66 -21.86 -9.86 1.24
C ASN A 66 -21.12 -8.55 1.57
N LEU A 67 -20.05 -8.63 2.35
CA LEU A 67 -19.21 -7.47 2.65
C LEU A 67 -18.53 -6.97 1.37
N THR A 68 -18.46 -5.64 1.23
CA THR A 68 -17.69 -5.05 0.13
C THR A 68 -16.20 -5.36 0.27
N ASP A 69 -15.49 -5.48 -0.87
CA ASP A 69 -14.03 -5.70 -0.91
C ASP A 69 -13.27 -4.69 -0.04
N ARG A 70 -13.74 -3.44 0.00
CA ARG A 70 -13.18 -2.40 0.86
C ARG A 70 -13.28 -2.76 2.34
N HIS A 71 -14.42 -3.25 2.80
CA HIS A 71 -14.62 -3.63 4.20
C HIS A 71 -13.83 -4.90 4.55
N ALA A 72 -13.79 -5.89 3.65
CA ALA A 72 -13.02 -7.11 3.84
C ALA A 72 -11.51 -6.83 4.02
N ARG A 73 -10.95 -5.92 3.19
CA ARG A 73 -9.54 -5.50 3.34
C ARG A 73 -9.29 -4.78 4.66
N LEU A 74 -10.19 -3.88 5.07
CA LEU A 74 -10.05 -3.18 6.34
C LEU A 74 -10.10 -4.16 7.52
N LEU A 75 -11.00 -5.13 7.49
CA LEU A 75 -11.09 -6.18 8.49
C LEU A 75 -9.78 -7.00 8.55
N ASN A 76 -9.28 -7.46 7.41
CA ASN A 76 -8.02 -8.21 7.31
C ASN A 76 -6.84 -7.44 7.92
N GLU A 77 -6.71 -6.15 7.62
CA GLU A 77 -5.64 -5.31 8.16
C GLU A 77 -5.75 -5.12 9.69
N GLN A 78 -6.96 -5.04 10.24
CA GLN A 78 -7.15 -4.94 11.70
C GLN A 78 -6.84 -6.26 12.41
N LEU A 79 -7.24 -7.39 11.82
CA LEU A 79 -6.98 -8.72 12.34
C LEU A 79 -5.47 -9.03 12.37
N LYS A 80 -4.74 -8.68 11.30
CA LYS A 80 -3.27 -8.83 11.26
C LYS A 80 -2.54 -8.06 12.37
N LYS A 81 -3.05 -6.89 12.74
CA LYS A 81 -2.47 -6.07 13.84
C LYS A 81 -2.68 -6.69 15.22
N ARG A 82 -3.76 -7.46 15.40
CA ARG A 82 -4.18 -8.07 16.68
C ARG A 82 -3.91 -9.58 16.70
N ASN A 83 -2.77 -9.99 16.15
CA ASN A 83 -2.39 -11.39 15.86
C ASN A 83 -2.68 -12.41 17.01
N ASN A 84 -2.58 -12.00 18.28
CA ASN A 84 -2.87 -12.88 19.43
C ASN A 84 -4.34 -13.24 19.65
N THR A 85 -5.29 -12.52 19.04
CA THR A 85 -6.74 -12.71 19.26
C THR A 85 -7.49 -13.01 17.97
N TYR A 86 -6.77 -13.44 16.93
CA TYR A 86 -7.33 -13.59 15.58
C TYR A 86 -8.57 -14.49 15.52
N GLU A 87 -8.51 -15.71 16.08
CA GLU A 87 -9.65 -16.65 16.08
C GLU A 87 -10.85 -16.11 16.87
N ASP A 88 -10.60 -15.45 18.00
CA ASP A 88 -11.65 -14.88 18.86
C ASP A 88 -12.31 -13.66 18.21
N ASP A 89 -11.53 -12.81 17.53
CA ASP A 89 -12.01 -11.65 16.78
C ASP A 89 -12.84 -12.09 15.55
N ILE A 90 -12.45 -13.17 14.85
CA ILE A 90 -13.23 -13.77 13.75
C ILE A 90 -14.56 -14.33 14.26
N ALA A 91 -14.55 -15.13 15.32
CA ALA A 91 -15.76 -15.70 15.91
C ALA A 91 -16.72 -14.60 16.40
N SER A 92 -16.18 -13.57 17.04
CA SER A 92 -16.94 -12.40 17.48
C SER A 92 -17.56 -11.65 16.30
N MET A 93 -16.83 -11.47 15.20
CA MET A 93 -17.37 -10.84 14.00
C MET A 93 -18.52 -11.61 13.39
N TYR A 94 -18.40 -12.93 13.34
CA TYR A 94 -19.45 -13.78 12.81
C TYR A 94 -20.76 -13.63 13.60
N GLU A 95 -20.70 -13.64 14.93
CA GLU A 95 -21.89 -13.49 15.78
C GLU A 95 -22.50 -12.07 15.68
N ILE A 96 -21.67 -11.03 15.58
CA ILE A 96 -22.15 -9.64 15.41
C ILE A 96 -22.88 -9.49 14.07
N LEU A 97 -22.29 -9.96 12.97
CA LEU A 97 -22.86 -9.81 11.63
C LEU A 97 -24.09 -10.70 11.41
N LYS A 98 -24.15 -11.86 12.06
CA LYS A 98 -25.33 -12.74 12.08
C LYS A 98 -26.55 -12.09 12.75
N GLY A 99 -26.33 -11.25 13.76
CA GLY A 99 -27.40 -10.50 14.44
C GLY A 99 -27.77 -9.19 13.74
N ALA A 100 -26.97 -8.72 12.77
CA ALA A 100 -27.18 -7.44 12.11
C ALA A 100 -28.34 -7.53 11.09
N LYS A 101 -29.32 -6.63 11.19
CA LYS A 101 -30.43 -6.52 10.23
C LYS A 101 -29.99 -6.08 8.82
N ASN A 102 -28.84 -5.43 8.71
CA ASN A 102 -28.17 -5.04 7.47
C ASN A 102 -26.66 -5.10 7.74
N PRO A 103 -25.97 -6.18 7.34
CA PRO A 103 -24.53 -6.34 7.53
C PRO A 103 -23.69 -5.47 6.58
#